data_AF-A0A149VI59-F1
#
_entry.id   AF-A0A149VI59-F1
#
_cell.length_a   1.000
_cell.length_b   1.000
_cell.length_c   1.000
_cell.angle_alpha   90.00
_cell.angle_beta   90.00
_cell.angle_gamma   90.00
#
_symmetry.space_group_name_H-M   'P 1'
#
loop_
_entity.id
_entity.type
_entity.pdbx_description
1 polymer ?
#
loop_
_entity_poly.entity_id
_entity_poly.type
_entity_poly.pdbx_seq_one_letter_code
_entity_poly.pdbx_strand_id
1 'polypeptide(L)' 'TAKGFEILPRRWVVERTFGWMIRWRRLVKDYEQRIDVAEAMIHIAMGSLMLRRNAHP' A
#
# COMPACT_ATOMS: atom_id res chain seq x y z
N THR A 1 3.04 -17.53 24.52
CA THR A 1 2.25 -18.44 23.66
C THR A 1 1.32 -17.58 22.83
N ALA A 2 1.55 -17.45 21.52
CA ALA A 2 0.66 -16.64 20.68
C ALA A 2 -0.74 -17.28 20.67
N LYS A 3 -1.77 -16.52 21.06
CA LYS A 3 -3.18 -16.97 21.06
C LYS A 3 -3.72 -16.97 19.62
N GLY A 4 -3.44 -18.03 18.85
CA GLY A 4 -4.12 -18.33 17.58
C GLY A 4 -4.28 -17.18 16.57
N PHE A 5 -5.20 -17.34 15.62
CA PHE A 5 -5.60 -16.29 14.68
C PHE A 5 -6.79 -15.52 15.24
N GLU A 6 -6.61 -14.21 15.48
CA GLU A 6 -7.68 -13.32 15.94
C GLU A 6 -8.27 -12.55 14.75
N ILE A 7 -9.60 -12.62 14.60
CA ILE A 7 -10.33 -11.91 13.55
C ILE A 7 -10.49 -10.45 13.97
N LEU A 8 -9.61 -9.59 13.45
CA LEU A 8 -9.70 -8.15 13.64
C LEU A 8 -10.76 -7.54 12.70
N PRO A 9 -11.75 -6.81 13.24
CA PRO A 9 -12.72 -6.13 12.41
C PRO A 9 -12.01 -5.11 11.50
N ARG A 10 -12.40 -5.09 10.21
CA ARG A 10 -11.84 -4.19 9.17
C ARG A 10 -10.37 -4.40 8.81
N ARG A 11 -9.73 -5.49 9.23
CA ARG A 11 -8.37 -5.88 8.79
C ARG A 11 -8.19 -5.86 7.27
N TRP A 12 -9.23 -6.27 6.54
CA TRP A 12 -9.24 -6.26 5.08
C TRP A 12 -8.99 -4.88 4.46
N VAL A 13 -9.30 -3.77 5.16
CA VAL A 13 -9.09 -2.40 4.63
C VAL A 13 -7.59 -2.13 4.49
N VAL A 14 -6.81 -2.52 5.50
CA VAL A 14 -5.36 -2.39 5.52
C VAL A 14 -4.74 -3.31 4.46
N GLU A 15 -5.14 -4.58 4.45
CA GLU A 15 -4.64 -5.56 3.48
C GLU A 15 -4.96 -5.17 2.03
N ARG A 16 -6.14 -4.59 1.78
CA ARG A 16 -6.52 -4.06 0.46
C ARG A 16 -5.61 -2.91 0.02
N THR A 17 -5.19 -2.05 0.95
CA THR A 17 -4.28 -0.94 0.65
C THR A 17 -2.94 -1.48 0.17
N PHE A 18 -2.39 -2.49 0.86
CA PHE A 18 -1.20 -3.21 0.40
C PHE A 18 -1.42 -3.92 -0.95
N GLY A 19 -2.61 -4.50 -1.16
CA GLY A 19 -3.00 -5.11 -2.43
C GLY A 19 -2.93 -4.14 -3.62
N TRP A 20 -3.31 -2.87 -3.43
CA TRP A 20 -3.18 -1.85 -4.48
C TRP A 20 -1.73 -1.42 -4.73
N MET A 21 -0.92 -1.37 -3.67
CA MET A 21 0.50 -0.99 -3.79
C MET A 21 1.34 -2.05 -4.52
N ILE A 22 0.95 -3.32 -4.54
CA ILE A 22 1.65 -4.38 -5.30
C ILE A 22 1.77 -4.07 -6.80
N ARG A 23 0.84 -3.29 -7.38
CA ARG A 23 0.93 -2.87 -8.79
C ARG A 23 2.12 -1.93 -9.06
N TRP A 24 2.62 -1.26 -8.03
CA TRP A 24 3.78 -0.39 -8.10
C TRP A 24 5.06 -1.21 -7.88
N ARG A 25 5.69 -1.66 -8.97
CA ARG A 25 6.88 -2.54 -8.91
C ARG A 25 8.01 -2.01 -8.01
N ARG A 26 8.19 -0.68 -7.94
CA ARG A 26 9.20 -0.02 -7.08
C ARG A 26 8.91 -0.15 -5.58
N LEU A 27 7.68 -0.46 -5.18
CA LEU A 27 7.29 -0.67 -3.78
C LEU A 27 7.32 -2.15 -3.36
N VAL A 28 7.51 -3.08 -4.30
CA VAL A 28 7.55 -4.53 -4.01
C VAL A 28 8.86 -4.93 -3.33
N LYS A 29 9.94 -4.21 -3.61
CA LYS A 29 11.27 -4.41 -3.04
C LYS A 29 11.87 -3.05 -2.74
N ASP A 30 12.74 -2.97 -1.74
CA ASP A 30 13.51 -1.76 -1.45
C ASP A 30 14.54 -1.51 -2.55
N TYR A 31 14.11 -0.77 -3.57
CA TYR A 31 14.96 -0.32 -4.67
C TYR A 31 15.67 1.00 -4.35
N GLU A 32 15.05 1.83 -3.52
CA GLU A 32 15.53 3.18 -3.24
C GLU A 32 16.59 3.16 -2.14
N GLN A 33 17.73 3.81 -2.38
CA GLN A 33 18.79 3.93 -1.37
C GLN A 33 18.48 4.95 -0.29
N ARG A 34 17.62 5.92 -0.59
CA ARG A 34 17.26 7.01 0.32
C ARG A 34 15.81 6.88 0.75
N ILE A 35 15.59 7.09 2.05
CA ILE A 35 14.28 6.92 2.69
C ILE A 35 13.27 7.95 2.17
N ASP A 36 13.70 9.18 1.90
CA ASP A 36 12.84 10.24 1.38
C ASP A 36 12.29 9.92 -0.03
N VAL A 37 13.09 9.23 -0.85
CA VAL A 37 12.64 8.76 -2.17
C VAL A 37 11.64 7.61 -2.01
N ALA A 38 11.88 6.68 -1.09
CA ALA A 38 10.93 5.60 -0.80
C ALA A 38 9.58 6.14 -0.29
N GLU A 39 9.62 7.13 0.60
CA GLU A 39 8.43 7.82 1.11
C GLU A 39 7.67 8.54 0.01
N ALA A 40 8.37 9.31 -0.84
CA ALA A 40 7.76 9.97 -1.99
C ALA A 40 7.07 8.97 -2.94
N MET A 41 7.67 7.81 -3.16
CA MET A 41 7.09 6.75 -3.99
C MET A 41 5.78 6.20 -3.42
N ILE A 42 5.66 6.08 -2.09
CA ILE A 42 4.41 5.67 -1.43
C ILE A 42 3.33 6.73 -1.64
N HIS A 43 3.66 8.02 -1.47
CA HIS A 43 2.71 9.11 -1.69
C HIS A 43 2.20 9.17 -3.14
N ILE A 44 3.10 9.00 -4.12
CA ILE A 44 2.74 8.95 -5.54
C ILE A 44 1.81 7.76 -5.84
N ALA A 45 2.10 6.59 -5.27
CA ALA A 45 1.28 5.40 -5.46
C ALA A 45 -0.16 5.60 -4.94
N MET A 46 -0.30 6.18 -3.75
CA MET A 46 -1.59 6.50 -3.15
C MET A 46 -2.32 7.59 -3.93
N GLY A 47 -1.64 8.66 -4.33
CA GLY A 47 -2.24 9.74 -5.12
C GLY A 47 -2.78 9.25 -6.47
N SER A 48 -2.00 8.41 -7.17
CA SER A 48 -2.42 7.82 -8.45
C SER A 48 -3.62 6.88 -8.30
N LEU A 49 -3.69 6.12 -7.20
CA LEU A 49 -4.86 5.30 -6.89
C LEU A 49 -6.10 6.16 -6.68
N MET A 50 -6.01 7.24 -5.89
CA MET A 50 -7.13 8.15 -5.64
C MET A 50 -7.60 8.81 -6.95
N LEU A 51 -6.66 9.30 -7.78
CA LEU A 51 -6.96 9.87 -9.09
C LEU A 51 -7.71 8.88 -9.98
N ARG A 52 -7.26 7.63 -10.07
CA ARG A 52 -7.92 6.59 -10.86
C ARG A 52 -9.34 6.31 -10.37
N ARG A 53 -9.58 6.30 -9.05
CA ARG A 53 -10.91 6.08 -8.47
C ARG A 53 -11.85 7.26 -8.69
N ASN A 54 -11.32 8.48 -8.71
CA ASN A 54 -12.11 9.69 -8.96
C ASN A 54 -12.43 9.88 -10.45
N ALA A 55 -11.47 9.60 -11.33
CA ALA A 55 -11.64 9.77 -12.78
C ALA A 55 -12.45 8.63 -13.42
N HIS A 56 -12.45 7.45 -12.81
CA HIS A 56 -13.21 6.27 -13.25
C HIS A 56 -14.02 5.71 -12.07
N PRO A 57 -15.19 6.31 -11.77
CA PRO A 57 -16.08 5.83 -10.72
C PRO A 57 -16.67 4.45 -11.01
#